data_AF-B6B2N0-F1
#
_entry.id   AF-B6B2N0-F1
#
_cell.length_a   1.000
_cell.length_b   1.000
_cell.length_c   1.000
_cell.angle_alpha   90.00
_cell.angle_beta   90.00
_cell.angle_gamma   90.00
#
_symmetry.space_group_name_H-M   'P 1'
#
loop_
_entity.id
_entity.type
_entity.pdbx_description
1 polymer ?
#
loop_
_entity_poly.entity_id
_entity_poly.type
_entity_poly.pdbx_seq_one_letter_code
_entity_poly.pdbx_strand_id
1 'polypeptide(L)'
;MMVVLIAFLAALFTFVEYFFKYPSIIEFRFAAPFNRHRYITILAIVTSLSLMCKGVFEPTNLTLTVKHWGDVLGNAIDVPYSPVRLIILMLDANASIELVEIVRTAAGLAYAISLLSLVIFVLLVRIAKWPSKSGAFNVWVNLPLFDPTGGGDVLVRLKRDSSINIIFGFLLPFLIPAVVKTATDLVGNLTMDDPQTLIWTISAWAFLPASMIMRGIAMGRVAEMIEEKRRRAYAQSDAQTA
;
A
#
# COMPACT_ATOMS: atom_id res chain seq x y z
N MET A 1 -9.67 -13.91 -21.92
CA MET A 1 -11.03 -13.56 -21.49
C MET A 1 -11.15 -13.32 -19.98
N MET A 2 -10.63 -14.19 -19.11
CA MET A 2 -10.75 -14.04 -17.65
C MET A 2 -10.15 -12.74 -17.10
N VAL A 3 -8.96 -12.33 -17.55
CA VAL A 3 -8.31 -11.08 -17.11
C VAL A 3 -9.17 -9.85 -17.43
N VAL A 4 -9.74 -9.79 -18.64
CA VAL A 4 -10.60 -8.69 -19.08
C VAL A 4 -11.89 -8.64 -18.25
N LEU A 5 -12.48 -9.79 -17.94
CA LEU A 5 -13.67 -9.87 -17.09
C LEU A 5 -13.37 -9.37 -15.67
N ILE A 6 -12.27 -9.82 -15.06
CA ILE A 6 -11.85 -9.38 -13.72
C ILE A 6 -11.58 -7.87 -13.72
N ALA A 7 -10.90 -7.36 -14.74
CA ALA A 7 -10.65 -5.93 -14.89
C ALA A 7 -11.96 -5.13 -15.02
N PHE A 8 -12.93 -5.63 -15.79
CA PHE A 8 -14.24 -5.00 -15.93
C PHE A 8 -15.03 -5.01 -14.62
N LEU A 9 -15.01 -6.12 -13.87
CA LEU A 9 -15.64 -6.20 -12.55
C LEU A 9 -14.98 -5.25 -11.54
N ALA A 10 -13.65 -5.15 -11.52
CA ALA A 10 -12.92 -4.21 -10.69
C ALA A 10 -13.23 -2.74 -11.06
N ALA A 11 -13.35 -2.45 -12.36
CA ALA A 11 -13.74 -1.14 -12.86
C ALA A 11 -15.18 -0.79 -12.48
N LEU A 12 -16.12 -1.73 -12.63
CA LEU A 12 -17.52 -1.56 -12.24
C LEU A 12 -17.65 -1.36 -10.73
N PHE A 13 -16.96 -2.16 -9.92
CA PHE A 13 -16.90 -2.00 -8.48
C PHE A 13 -16.40 -0.60 -8.10
N THR A 14 -15.27 -0.18 -8.69
CA THR A 14 -14.73 1.17 -8.47
C THR A 14 -15.71 2.25 -8.92
N PHE A 15 -16.39 2.08 -10.06
CA PHE A 15 -17.37 3.04 -10.55
C PHE A 15 -18.55 3.18 -9.60
N VAL A 16 -19.19 2.07 -9.22
CA VAL A 16 -20.29 2.03 -8.25
C VAL A 16 -19.87 2.71 -6.96
N GLU A 17 -18.67 2.37 -6.49
CA GLU A 17 -18.13 2.94 -5.28
C GLU A 17 -17.93 4.44 -5.37
N TYR A 18 -17.48 4.99 -6.49
CA TYR A 18 -17.30 6.44 -6.65
C TYR A 18 -18.56 7.19 -7.09
N PHE A 19 -19.58 6.51 -7.60
CA PHE A 19 -20.82 7.11 -8.08
C PHE A 19 -21.80 7.46 -6.93
N PHE A 20 -22.00 6.57 -5.96
CA PHE A 20 -22.97 6.80 -4.88
C PHE A 20 -22.39 7.63 -3.74
N LYS A 21 -23.11 8.61 -3.18
CA LYS A 21 -22.59 9.48 -2.09
C LYS A 21 -22.69 8.88 -0.68
N TYR A 22 -23.27 7.69 -0.53
CA TYR A 22 -23.48 7.04 0.75
C TYR A 22 -22.21 6.29 1.23
N PRO A 23 -22.06 6.07 2.55
CA PRO A 23 -21.04 5.19 3.12
C PRO A 23 -21.05 3.82 2.44
N SER A 24 -19.86 3.30 2.17
CA SER A 24 -19.66 2.06 1.43
C SER A 24 -18.44 1.30 1.95
N ILE A 25 -17.77 0.47 1.14
CA ILE A 25 -16.65 -0.35 1.61
C ILE A 25 -15.32 0.43 1.61
N ILE A 26 -15.16 1.40 0.71
CA ILE A 26 -13.88 2.10 0.52
C ILE A 26 -13.69 3.19 1.57
N GLU A 27 -12.81 2.93 2.53
CA GLU A 27 -12.35 3.95 3.46
C GLU A 27 -11.49 5.02 2.79
N PHE A 28 -11.53 6.22 3.37
CA PHE A 28 -10.86 7.43 2.93
C PHE A 28 -11.22 7.86 1.51
N ARG A 29 -12.38 7.46 0.99
CA ARG A 29 -12.84 7.78 -0.37
C ARG A 29 -12.79 9.26 -0.72
N PHE A 30 -13.16 10.14 0.23
CA PHE A 30 -13.14 11.60 0.05
C PHE A 30 -11.95 12.25 0.77
N ALA A 31 -10.81 11.54 0.84
CA ALA A 31 -9.54 12.05 1.33
C ALA A 31 -8.59 12.25 0.14
N ALA A 32 -8.70 13.39 -0.54
CA ALA A 32 -8.01 13.61 -1.82
C ALA A 32 -6.49 13.34 -1.80
N PRO A 33 -5.68 13.82 -0.82
CA PRO A 33 -4.26 13.46 -0.77
C PRO A 33 -4.00 11.97 -0.57
N PHE A 34 -4.82 11.27 0.22
CA PHE A 34 -4.63 9.85 0.51
C PHE A 34 -4.85 8.98 -0.74
N ASN A 35 -6.00 9.13 -1.41
CA ASN A 35 -6.32 8.29 -2.57
C ASN A 35 -5.45 8.62 -3.79
N ARG A 36 -5.18 9.91 -4.03
CA ARG A 36 -4.31 10.33 -5.14
C ARG A 36 -2.90 9.76 -4.96
N HIS A 37 -2.37 9.82 -3.74
CA HIS A 37 -1.04 9.29 -3.45
C HIS A 37 -0.97 7.77 -3.62
N ARG A 38 -1.96 7.03 -3.12
CA ARG A 38 -2.07 5.58 -3.35
C ARG A 38 -2.13 5.25 -4.84
N TYR A 39 -2.95 5.95 -5.60
CA TYR A 39 -3.05 5.77 -7.06
C TYR A 39 -1.71 6.03 -7.77
N ILE A 40 -1.06 7.16 -7.48
CA ILE A 40 0.25 7.49 -8.07
C ILE A 40 1.28 6.42 -7.72
N THR A 41 1.25 5.89 -6.49
CA THR A 41 2.18 4.85 -6.05
C THR A 41 2.02 3.56 -6.84
N ILE A 42 0.80 3.02 -6.92
CA ILE A 42 0.57 1.77 -7.68
C ILE A 42 0.83 1.97 -9.17
N LEU A 43 0.46 3.13 -9.72
CA LEU A 43 0.74 3.48 -11.11
C LEU A 43 2.25 3.51 -11.39
N ALA A 44 3.04 4.13 -10.49
CA ALA A 44 4.48 4.19 -10.61
C ALA A 44 5.10 2.78 -10.55
N ILE A 45 4.68 1.94 -9.60
CA ILE A 45 5.15 0.55 -9.51
C ILE A 45 4.83 -0.22 -10.80
N VAL A 46 3.57 -0.27 -11.22
CA VAL A 46 3.16 -1.03 -12.41
C VAL A 46 3.85 -0.52 -13.67
N THR A 47 3.98 0.79 -13.84
CA THR A 47 4.67 1.39 -14.99
C THR A 47 6.16 1.05 -15.00
N SER A 48 6.84 1.18 -13.86
CA SER A 48 8.25 0.84 -13.72
C SER A 48 8.51 -0.64 -13.99
N LEU A 49 7.69 -1.55 -13.43
CA LEU A 49 7.80 -2.98 -13.68
C LEU A 49 7.50 -3.35 -15.15
N SER A 50 6.51 -2.69 -15.75
CA SER A 50 6.17 -2.87 -17.17
C SER A 50 7.31 -2.43 -18.08
N LEU A 51 7.94 -1.29 -17.81
CA LEU A 51 9.12 -0.81 -18.54
C LEU A 51 10.32 -1.74 -18.36
N MET A 52 10.54 -2.24 -17.14
CA MET A 52 11.59 -3.22 -16.85
C MET A 52 11.39 -4.50 -17.67
N CYS A 53 10.19 -5.09 -17.62
CA CYS A 53 9.87 -6.30 -18.38
C CYS A 53 9.94 -6.07 -19.89
N LYS A 54 9.44 -4.93 -20.37
CA LYS A 54 9.56 -4.56 -21.79
C LYS A 54 11.02 -4.54 -22.24
N GLY A 55 11.91 -4.03 -21.39
CA GLY A 55 13.35 -3.95 -21.68
C GLY A 55 14.04 -5.29 -21.94
N VAL A 56 13.43 -6.41 -21.55
CA VAL A 56 13.91 -7.76 -21.87
C VAL A 56 13.70 -8.10 -23.35
N PHE A 57 12.59 -7.64 -23.94
CA PHE A 57 12.21 -7.96 -25.32
C PHE A 57 12.59 -6.85 -26.31
N GLU A 58 12.44 -5.59 -25.90
CA GLU A 58 12.73 -4.40 -26.70
C GLU A 58 13.55 -3.40 -25.89
N PRO A 59 14.88 -3.57 -25.83
CA PRO A 59 15.76 -2.68 -25.09
C PRO A 59 15.75 -1.26 -25.67
N THR A 60 15.46 -0.27 -24.82
CA THR A 60 15.61 1.16 -25.11
C THR A 60 16.39 1.83 -23.98
N ASN A 61 16.91 3.04 -24.20
CA ASN A 61 17.61 3.78 -23.15
C ASN A 61 16.77 3.94 -21.87
N LEU A 62 15.46 4.15 -22.02
CA LEU A 62 14.53 4.27 -20.90
C LEU A 62 14.41 2.95 -20.13
N THR A 63 14.15 1.83 -20.81
CA THR A 63 13.95 0.53 -20.15
C THR A 63 15.24 0.04 -19.49
N LEU A 64 16.40 0.28 -20.11
CA LEU A 64 17.71 -0.04 -19.54
C LEU A 64 18.00 0.79 -18.29
N THR A 65 17.65 2.08 -18.29
CA THR A 65 17.80 2.95 -17.10
C THR A 65 16.91 2.47 -15.95
N VAL A 66 15.66 2.12 -16.24
CA VAL A 66 14.74 1.56 -15.23
C VAL A 66 15.26 0.24 -14.67
N LYS A 67 15.74 -0.67 -15.54
CA LYS A 67 16.37 -1.93 -15.12
C LYS A 67 17.60 -1.67 -14.26
N HIS A 68 18.48 -0.76 -14.66
CA HIS A 68 19.69 -0.42 -13.91
C HIS A 68 19.38 0.05 -12.48
N TRP A 69 18.41 0.96 -12.31
CA TRP A 69 17.97 1.37 -10.98
C TRP A 69 17.37 0.20 -10.19
N GLY A 70 16.58 -0.66 -10.84
CA GLY A 70 16.08 -1.88 -10.23
C GLY A 70 17.20 -2.82 -9.77
N ASP A 71 18.26 -2.99 -10.57
CA ASP A 71 19.40 -3.85 -10.23
C ASP A 71 20.15 -3.28 -9.02
N VAL A 72 20.41 -1.97 -9.00
CA VAL A 72 21.07 -1.28 -7.87
C VAL A 72 20.25 -1.42 -6.59
N LEU A 73 18.95 -1.10 -6.65
CA LEU A 73 18.05 -1.15 -5.49
C LEU A 73 17.83 -2.58 -5.01
N GLY A 74 17.64 -3.52 -5.95
CA GLY A 74 17.51 -4.94 -5.67
C GLY A 74 18.71 -5.48 -4.91
N ASN A 75 19.93 -5.27 -5.42
CA ASN A 75 21.14 -5.71 -4.74
C ASN A 75 21.37 -5.00 -3.39
N ALA A 76 21.03 -3.71 -3.29
CA ALA A 76 21.19 -2.96 -2.04
C ALA A 76 20.25 -3.44 -0.92
N ILE A 77 19.02 -3.84 -1.27
CA ILE A 77 18.02 -4.30 -0.31
C ILE A 77 18.14 -5.82 -0.08
N ASP A 78 18.76 -6.58 -0.99
CA ASP A 78 18.90 -8.03 -0.92
C ASP A 78 19.95 -8.52 0.11
N VAL A 79 19.75 -8.15 1.36
CA VAL A 79 20.52 -8.60 2.53
C VAL A 79 19.79 -9.72 3.29
N PRO A 80 20.46 -10.48 4.17
CA PRO A 80 19.82 -11.53 4.96
C PRO A 80 18.56 -11.04 5.68
N TYR A 81 17.48 -11.82 5.58
CA TYR A 81 16.16 -11.55 6.17
C TYR A 81 15.42 -10.32 5.62
N SER A 82 15.89 -9.69 4.54
CA SER A 82 15.14 -8.59 3.92
C SER A 82 13.89 -9.08 3.18
N PRO A 83 12.87 -8.22 2.99
CA PRO A 83 11.69 -8.56 2.20
C PRO A 83 12.02 -8.99 0.77
N VAL A 84 13.02 -8.34 0.14
CA VAL A 84 13.49 -8.68 -1.21
C VAL A 84 14.11 -10.07 -1.22
N ARG A 85 14.94 -10.41 -0.23
CA ARG A 85 15.50 -11.76 -0.08
C ARG A 85 14.40 -12.81 0.07
N LEU A 86 13.36 -12.52 0.84
CA LEU A 86 12.23 -13.44 1.04
C LEU A 86 11.42 -13.69 -0.23
N ILE A 87 11.25 -12.68 -1.09
CA ILE A 87 10.66 -12.87 -2.43
C ILE A 87 11.49 -13.81 -3.29
N ILE A 88 12.81 -13.68 -3.27
CA ILE A 88 13.69 -14.59 -4.02
C ILE A 88 13.61 -16.01 -3.45
N LEU A 89 13.56 -16.15 -2.13
CA LEU A 89 13.47 -17.46 -1.46
C LEU A 89 12.13 -18.18 -1.65
N MET A 90 11.12 -17.49 -2.19
CA MET A 90 9.84 -18.05 -2.60
C MET A 90 9.92 -18.75 -3.96
N LEU A 91 10.94 -18.46 -4.76
CA LEU A 91 11.18 -19.17 -6.03
C LEU A 91 11.59 -20.63 -5.78
N ASP A 92 11.38 -21.45 -6.80
CA ASP A 92 11.84 -22.84 -6.82
C ASP A 92 13.37 -22.91 -6.63
N ALA A 93 13.84 -23.95 -5.95
CA ALA A 93 15.27 -24.14 -5.69
C ALA A 93 16.09 -24.33 -6.98
N ASN A 94 15.46 -24.76 -8.07
CA ASN A 94 16.05 -24.95 -9.39
C ASN A 94 15.74 -23.79 -10.35
N ALA A 95 15.19 -22.68 -9.86
CA ALA A 95 14.96 -21.49 -10.66
C ALA A 95 16.25 -21.04 -11.37
N SER A 96 16.13 -20.61 -12.62
CA SER A 96 17.28 -20.13 -13.39
C SER A 96 17.88 -18.88 -12.76
N ILE A 97 19.17 -18.66 -12.99
CA ILE A 97 19.89 -17.48 -12.48
C ILE A 97 19.24 -16.21 -13.05
N GLU A 98 18.83 -16.25 -14.31
CA GLU A 98 18.16 -15.15 -15.00
C GLU A 98 16.82 -14.80 -14.34
N LEU A 99 16.01 -15.79 -13.95
CA LEU A 99 14.75 -15.55 -13.25
C LEU A 99 15.00 -14.92 -11.88
N VAL A 100 15.98 -15.43 -11.13
CA VAL A 100 16.36 -14.89 -9.81
C VAL A 100 16.77 -13.42 -9.93
N GLU A 101 17.56 -13.07 -10.94
CA GLU A 101 17.95 -11.68 -11.19
C GLU A 101 16.74 -10.80 -11.54
N ILE A 102 15.89 -11.23 -12.47
CA ILE A 102 14.69 -10.48 -12.88
C ILE A 102 13.78 -10.22 -11.68
N VAL A 103 13.54 -11.24 -10.84
CA VAL A 103 12.70 -11.15 -9.65
C VAL A 103 13.33 -10.24 -8.59
N ARG A 104 14.64 -10.33 -8.36
CA ARG A 104 15.38 -9.43 -7.46
C ARG A 104 15.23 -7.98 -7.89
N THR A 105 15.46 -7.70 -9.17
CA THR A 105 15.36 -6.36 -9.76
C THR A 105 13.94 -5.81 -9.66
N ALA A 106 12.93 -6.61 -9.98
CA ALA A 106 11.52 -6.25 -9.85
C ALA A 106 11.15 -5.93 -8.40
N ALA A 107 11.49 -6.82 -7.47
CA ALA A 107 11.19 -6.67 -6.05
C ALA A 107 11.90 -5.44 -5.46
N GLY A 108 13.17 -5.24 -5.77
CA GLY A 108 13.94 -4.07 -5.35
C GLY A 108 13.34 -2.76 -5.82
N LEU A 109 12.99 -2.68 -7.11
CA LEU A 109 12.39 -1.49 -7.70
C LEU A 109 11.03 -1.16 -7.09
N ALA A 110 10.13 -2.14 -7.01
CA ALA A 110 8.79 -1.95 -6.47
C ALA A 110 8.81 -1.61 -4.97
N TYR A 111 9.66 -2.29 -4.20
CA TYR A 111 9.79 -2.05 -2.75
C TYR A 111 10.42 -0.68 -2.45
N ALA A 112 11.40 -0.23 -3.25
CA ALA A 112 11.96 1.11 -3.10
C ALA A 112 10.91 2.19 -3.38
N ILE A 113 10.08 2.03 -4.42
CA ILE A 113 8.97 2.95 -4.71
C ILE A 113 7.95 2.95 -3.56
N SER A 114 7.64 1.79 -2.98
CA SER A 114 6.69 1.70 -1.86
C SER A 114 7.24 2.37 -0.59
N LEU A 115 8.52 2.20 -0.27
CA LEU A 115 9.18 2.89 0.84
C LEU A 115 9.21 4.41 0.62
N LEU A 116 9.58 4.87 -0.58
CA LEU A 116 9.55 6.29 -0.93
C LEU A 116 8.13 6.87 -0.80
N SER A 117 7.12 6.11 -1.23
CA SER A 117 5.73 6.49 -1.07
C SER A 117 5.34 6.67 0.40
N LEU A 118 5.79 5.78 1.31
CA LEU A 118 5.56 5.94 2.74
C LEU A 118 6.19 7.22 3.30
N VAL A 119 7.44 7.52 2.91
CA VAL A 119 8.12 8.76 3.30
C VAL A 119 7.33 9.98 2.84
N ILE A 120 6.95 10.03 1.55
CA ILE A 120 6.15 11.13 0.99
C ILE A 120 4.82 11.26 1.75
N PHE A 121 4.14 10.15 2.05
CA PHE A 121 2.87 10.20 2.78
C PHE A 121 3.02 10.75 4.20
N VAL A 122 4.07 10.35 4.92
CA VAL A 122 4.39 10.92 6.24
C VAL A 122 4.63 12.43 6.14
N LEU A 123 5.35 12.89 5.12
CA LEU A 123 5.57 14.32 4.89
C LEU A 123 4.26 15.06 4.57
N LEU A 124 3.35 14.46 3.79
CA LEU A 124 2.03 15.03 3.53
C LEU A 124 1.20 15.18 4.82
N VAL A 125 1.23 14.18 5.71
CA VAL A 125 0.50 14.23 6.98
C VAL A 125 1.13 15.24 7.96
N ARG A 126 2.46 15.21 8.11
CA ARG A 126 3.19 16.00 9.10
C ARG A 126 3.40 17.46 8.68
N ILE A 127 3.82 17.70 7.44
CA ILE A 127 4.22 19.03 6.96
C ILE A 127 3.04 19.76 6.30
N ALA A 128 2.31 19.09 5.41
CA ALA A 128 1.14 19.71 4.75
C ALA A 128 -0.08 19.80 5.68
N LYS A 129 0.02 19.25 6.90
CA LYS A 129 -1.02 19.28 7.96
C LYS A 129 -2.36 18.73 7.48
N TRP A 130 -2.34 17.75 6.57
CA TRP A 130 -3.54 17.01 6.21
C TRP A 130 -4.11 16.29 7.45
N PRO A 131 -5.44 16.16 7.61
CA PRO A 131 -6.54 16.69 6.78
C PRO A 131 -6.96 18.13 7.07
N SER A 132 -6.36 18.81 8.05
CA SER A 132 -6.84 20.09 8.58
C SER A 132 -6.93 21.23 7.55
N LYS A 133 -6.11 21.22 6.50
CA LYS A 133 -6.13 22.25 5.44
C LYS A 133 -7.00 21.89 4.23
N SER A 134 -7.50 20.67 4.14
CA SER A 134 -8.22 20.16 2.96
C SER A 134 -9.75 20.22 3.08
N GLY A 135 -10.26 20.92 4.10
CA GLY A 135 -11.70 21.01 4.42
C GLY A 135 -12.09 20.19 5.65
N ALA A 136 -13.37 20.22 6.01
CA ALA A 136 -13.89 19.44 7.14
C ALA A 136 -13.85 17.94 6.81
N PHE A 137 -13.00 17.19 7.53
CA PHE A 137 -12.94 15.72 7.40
C PHE A 137 -14.20 15.08 8.00
N ASN A 138 -15.07 14.55 7.13
CA ASN A 138 -16.24 13.79 7.57
C ASN A 138 -15.83 12.35 7.88
N VAL A 139 -15.80 12.01 9.17
CA VAL A 139 -15.41 10.68 9.68
C VAL A 139 -16.39 9.61 9.23
N TRP A 140 -17.70 9.85 9.28
CA TRP A 140 -18.72 8.86 8.92
C TRP A 140 -18.65 8.43 7.45
N VAL A 141 -18.35 9.38 6.55
CA VAL A 141 -18.22 9.08 5.11
C VAL A 141 -16.85 8.46 4.78
N ASN A 142 -15.78 8.86 5.47
CA ASN A 142 -14.42 8.36 5.19
C ASN A 142 -14.03 7.11 5.99
N LEU A 143 -14.75 6.78 7.05
CA LEU A 143 -14.56 5.56 7.84
C LEU A 143 -15.93 4.86 8.00
N PRO A 144 -16.55 4.43 6.89
CA PRO A 144 -17.89 3.85 6.87
C PRO A 144 -18.00 2.55 7.69
N LEU A 145 -16.91 1.77 7.76
CA LEU A 145 -16.85 0.52 8.52
C LEU A 145 -16.58 0.76 10.02
N PHE A 146 -16.29 2.00 10.42
CA PHE A 146 -16.07 2.36 11.80
C PHE A 146 -17.39 2.73 12.47
N ASP A 147 -17.90 1.84 13.32
CA ASP A 147 -19.14 2.09 14.09
C ASP A 147 -18.88 3.04 15.27
N PRO A 148 -19.36 4.30 15.24
CA PRO A 148 -19.15 5.25 16.34
C PRO A 148 -20.01 4.93 17.58
N THR A 149 -20.98 4.02 17.48
CA THR A 149 -21.97 3.70 18.52
C THR A 149 -21.77 2.36 19.22
N GLY A 150 -20.91 1.47 18.70
CA GLY A 150 -20.67 0.12 19.21
C GLY A 150 -19.97 -0.03 20.57
N GLY A 151 -20.11 0.94 21.48
CA GLY A 151 -19.55 0.91 22.84
C GLY A 151 -18.04 1.24 22.92
N GLY A 152 -17.65 1.88 24.03
CA GLY A 152 -16.26 2.30 24.31
C GLY A 152 -15.85 3.63 23.67
N ASP A 153 -14.66 4.14 24.00
CA ASP A 153 -14.18 5.41 23.44
C ASP A 153 -13.73 5.23 21.98
N VAL A 154 -14.41 5.93 21.07
CA VAL A 154 -14.08 6.09 19.65
C VAL A 154 -12.58 6.36 19.44
N LEU A 155 -11.98 7.22 20.28
CA LEU A 155 -10.59 7.60 20.14
C LEU A 155 -9.64 6.42 20.38
N VAL A 156 -9.91 5.61 21.40
CA VAL A 156 -9.10 4.43 21.76
C VAL A 156 -9.15 3.40 20.63
N ARG A 157 -10.34 3.13 20.08
CA ARG A 157 -10.50 2.18 18.96
C ARG A 157 -9.77 2.65 17.72
N LEU A 158 -9.89 3.94 17.36
CA LEU A 158 -9.23 4.49 16.18
C LEU A 158 -7.69 4.45 16.31
N LYS A 159 -7.15 4.71 17.51
CA LYS A 159 -5.71 4.56 17.80
C LYS A 159 -5.26 3.10 17.71
N ARG A 160 -6.04 2.16 18.26
CA ARG A 160 -5.77 0.73 18.18
C ARG A 160 -5.76 0.24 16.73
N ASP A 161 -6.78 0.59 15.95
CA ASP A 161 -6.92 0.15 14.57
C ASP A 161 -5.82 0.77 13.68
N SER A 162 -5.41 2.01 13.98
CA SER A 162 -4.21 2.64 13.43
C SER A 162 -2.96 1.80 13.68
N SER A 163 -2.68 1.42 14.94
CA SER A 163 -1.53 0.58 15.31
C SER A 163 -1.59 -0.79 14.63
N ILE A 164 -2.75 -1.44 14.59
CA ILE A 164 -2.95 -2.72 13.90
C ILE A 164 -2.56 -2.60 12.42
N ASN A 165 -3.04 -1.58 11.73
CA ASN A 165 -2.73 -1.38 10.31
C ASN A 165 -1.24 -1.12 10.05
N ILE A 166 -0.56 -0.38 10.94
CA ILE A 166 0.88 -0.14 10.84
C ILE A 166 1.66 -1.44 11.08
N ILE A 167 1.32 -2.19 12.13
CA ILE A 167 1.99 -3.45 12.48
C ILE A 167 1.83 -4.46 11.35
N PHE A 168 0.61 -4.73 10.90
CA PHE A 168 0.38 -5.66 9.79
C PHE A 168 1.01 -5.15 8.49
N GLY A 169 0.90 -3.87 8.18
CA GLY A 169 1.55 -3.30 7.01
C GLY A 169 3.08 -3.40 7.04
N PHE A 170 3.70 -3.42 8.23
CA PHE A 170 5.14 -3.68 8.35
C PHE A 170 5.48 -5.18 8.25
N LEU A 171 4.64 -6.07 8.78
CA LEU A 171 4.90 -7.52 8.80
C LEU A 171 4.61 -8.20 7.46
N LEU A 172 3.61 -7.72 6.71
CA LEU A 172 3.14 -8.36 5.47
C LEU A 172 4.21 -8.57 4.38
N PRO A 173 5.16 -7.65 4.11
CA PRO A 173 6.21 -7.90 3.13
C PRO A 173 7.05 -9.13 3.44
N PHE A 174 7.12 -9.53 4.71
CA PHE A 174 7.82 -10.72 5.19
C PHE A 174 6.91 -11.96 5.25
N LEU A 175 5.65 -11.76 5.67
CA LEU A 175 4.68 -12.86 5.79
C LEU A 175 4.21 -13.38 4.43
N ILE A 176 3.97 -12.50 3.45
CA ILE A 176 3.43 -12.88 2.15
C ILE A 176 4.34 -13.90 1.45
N PRO A 177 5.66 -13.66 1.27
CA PRO A 177 6.52 -14.65 0.63
C PRO A 177 6.59 -15.97 1.39
N ALA A 178 6.58 -15.93 2.72
CA ALA A 178 6.61 -17.13 3.55
C ALA A 178 5.35 -17.98 3.37
N VAL A 179 4.18 -17.37 3.36
CA VAL A 179 2.89 -18.07 3.14
C VAL A 179 2.78 -18.59 1.72
N VAL A 180 3.23 -17.82 0.72
CA VAL A 180 3.20 -18.28 -0.67
C VAL A 180 4.11 -19.49 -0.85
N LYS A 181 5.33 -19.46 -0.28
CA LYS A 181 6.26 -20.59 -0.33
C LYS A 181 5.65 -21.87 0.25
N THR A 182 5.06 -21.80 1.43
CA THR A 182 4.43 -22.98 2.05
C THR A 182 3.22 -23.48 1.26
N ALA A 183 2.47 -22.58 0.61
CA ALA A 183 1.36 -22.95 -0.25
C ALA A 183 1.82 -23.61 -1.56
N THR A 184 2.90 -23.12 -2.19
CA THR A 184 3.43 -23.71 -3.42
C THR A 184 4.00 -25.10 -3.18
N ASP A 185 4.63 -25.34 -2.03
CA ASP A 185 5.11 -26.67 -1.62
C ASP A 185 3.95 -27.69 -1.51
N LEU A 186 2.71 -27.25 -1.30
CA LEU A 186 1.52 -28.08 -1.11
C LEU A 186 0.66 -28.25 -2.37
N VAL A 187 0.56 -27.24 -3.24
CA VAL A 187 -0.44 -27.16 -4.33
C VAL A 187 0.19 -27.06 -5.72
N GLY A 188 1.50 -26.80 -5.82
CA GLY A 188 2.23 -26.66 -7.08
C GLY A 188 2.86 -25.27 -7.28
N ASN A 189 3.83 -25.19 -8.19
CA ASN A 189 4.71 -24.03 -8.36
C ASN A 189 4.01 -22.80 -8.96
N LEU A 190 4.23 -21.63 -8.34
CA LEU A 190 3.91 -20.34 -8.95
C LEU A 190 5.03 -19.95 -9.93
N THR A 191 4.76 -19.98 -11.23
CA THR A 191 5.75 -19.58 -12.25
C THR A 191 5.81 -18.05 -12.37
N MET A 192 6.96 -17.46 -12.06
CA MET A 192 7.23 -16.03 -12.24
C MET A 192 7.82 -15.68 -13.61
N ASP A 193 7.91 -16.65 -14.51
CA ASP A 193 8.46 -16.47 -15.86
C ASP A 193 7.56 -15.63 -16.78
N ASP A 194 6.25 -15.64 -16.52
CA ASP A 194 5.30 -14.81 -17.24
C ASP A 194 5.38 -13.35 -16.74
N PRO A 195 5.68 -12.37 -17.62
CA PRO A 195 5.83 -10.97 -17.22
C PRO A 195 4.58 -10.38 -16.56
N GLN A 196 3.37 -10.79 -16.95
CA GLN A 196 2.15 -10.27 -16.33
C GLN A 196 2.01 -10.76 -14.89
N THR A 197 2.27 -12.05 -14.68
CA THR A 197 2.27 -12.68 -13.35
C THR A 197 3.30 -12.04 -12.44
N LEU A 198 4.51 -11.77 -12.94
CA LEU A 198 5.54 -11.05 -12.20
C LEU A 198 5.09 -9.63 -11.82
N ILE A 199 4.63 -8.84 -12.80
CA ILE A 199 4.23 -7.44 -12.58
C ILE A 199 3.14 -7.36 -11.51
N TRP A 200 2.08 -8.16 -11.62
CA TRP A 200 0.96 -8.10 -10.69
C TRP A 200 1.30 -8.62 -9.30
N THR A 201 2.04 -9.73 -9.21
CA THR A 201 2.46 -10.31 -7.92
C THR A 201 3.35 -9.33 -7.16
N ILE A 202 4.39 -8.79 -7.80
CA ILE A 202 5.32 -7.86 -7.17
C ILE A 202 4.65 -6.52 -6.86
N SER A 203 3.74 -6.05 -7.72
CA SER A 203 2.95 -4.84 -7.44
C SER A 203 2.08 -5.00 -6.20
N ALA A 204 1.35 -6.12 -6.10
CA ALA A 204 0.50 -6.41 -4.94
C ALA A 204 1.34 -6.54 -3.66
N TRP A 205 2.44 -7.29 -3.71
CA TRP A 205 3.35 -7.49 -2.58
C TRP A 205 3.95 -6.17 -2.07
N ALA A 206 4.39 -5.27 -2.94
CA ALA A 206 4.97 -4.00 -2.52
C ALA A 206 3.91 -2.97 -2.09
N PHE A 207 2.74 -2.95 -2.74
CA PHE A 207 1.72 -1.90 -2.54
C PHE A 207 0.76 -2.18 -1.39
N LEU A 208 0.33 -3.43 -1.18
CA LEU A 208 -0.64 -3.77 -0.13
C LEU A 208 -0.13 -3.37 1.26
N PRO A 209 1.10 -3.72 1.66
CA PRO A 209 1.61 -3.38 2.99
C PRO A 209 1.79 -1.86 3.15
N ALA A 210 2.30 -1.20 2.12
CA ALA A 210 2.42 0.26 2.12
C ALA A 210 1.05 0.96 2.26
N SER A 211 0.02 0.47 1.56
CA SER A 211 -1.36 0.96 1.68
C SER A 211 -1.92 0.80 3.09
N MET A 212 -1.62 -0.32 3.76
CA MET A 212 -2.03 -0.54 5.15
C MET A 212 -1.32 0.42 6.11
N ILE A 213 -0.01 0.62 5.97
CA ILE A 213 0.73 1.59 6.79
C ILE A 213 0.18 3.00 6.60
N MET A 214 -0.03 3.43 5.35
CA MET A 214 -0.62 4.74 5.06
C MET A 214 -2.00 4.89 5.70
N ARG A 215 -2.85 3.86 5.61
CA ARG A 215 -4.17 3.83 6.25
C ARG A 215 -4.05 3.98 7.76
N GLY A 216 -3.12 3.26 8.39
CA GLY A 216 -2.84 3.37 9.82
C GLY A 216 -2.43 4.79 10.22
N ILE A 217 -1.45 5.36 9.52
CA ILE A 217 -1.02 6.75 9.75
C ILE A 217 -2.19 7.74 9.60
N ALA A 218 -3.04 7.55 8.59
CA ALA A 218 -4.21 8.41 8.37
C ALA A 218 -5.22 8.31 9.52
N MET A 219 -5.54 7.10 9.99
CA MET A 219 -6.42 6.89 11.14
C MET A 219 -5.85 7.49 12.43
N GLY A 220 -4.55 7.29 12.69
CA GLY A 220 -3.86 7.87 13.84
C GLY A 220 -3.93 9.40 13.83
N ARG A 221 -3.74 10.02 12.67
CA ARG A 221 -3.87 11.48 12.52
C ARG A 221 -5.30 11.97 12.77
N VAL A 222 -6.31 11.25 12.28
CA VAL A 222 -7.72 11.59 12.55
C VAL A 222 -8.02 11.49 14.04
N ALA A 223 -7.48 10.48 14.73
CA ALA A 223 -7.61 10.33 16.18
C ALA A 223 -7.02 11.53 16.93
N GLU A 224 -5.78 11.92 16.63
CA GLU A 224 -5.15 13.12 17.22
C GLU A 224 -6.01 14.37 17.05
N MET A 225 -6.58 14.59 15.85
CA MET A 225 -7.43 15.75 15.60
C MET A 225 -8.73 15.73 16.41
N ILE A 226 -9.34 14.56 16.61
CA ILE A 226 -10.53 14.41 17.44
C ILE A 226 -10.19 14.71 18.90
N GLU A 227 -9.04 14.21 19.38
CA GLU A 227 -8.54 14.46 20.73
C GLU A 227 -8.28 15.95 20.97
N GLU A 228 -7.61 16.64 20.04
CA GLU A 228 -7.37 18.08 20.09
C GLU A 228 -8.70 18.87 20.15
N LYS A 229 -9.69 18.49 19.33
CA LYS A 229 -11.02 19.13 19.34
C LYS A 229 -11.75 18.92 20.66
N ARG A 230 -11.75 17.70 21.21
CA ARG A 230 -12.34 17.41 22.53
C ARG A 230 -11.69 18.25 23.62
N ARG A 231 -10.36 18.29 23.66
CA ARG A 231 -9.60 19.09 24.65
C ARG A 231 -9.96 20.58 24.59
N ARG A 232 -10.09 21.14 23.39
CA ARG A 232 -10.51 22.54 23.21
C ARG A 232 -11.95 22.79 23.67
N ALA A 233 -12.86 21.86 23.40
CA ALA A 233 -14.25 21.97 23.84
C ALA A 233 -14.36 21.94 25.38
N TYR A 234 -13.64 21.05 26.05
CA TYR A 234 -13.58 21.02 27.52
C TYR A 234 -12.98 22.31 28.11
N ALA A 235 -11.88 22.82 27.54
CA ALA A 235 -11.30 24.08 27.99
C ALA A 235 -12.26 25.28 27.81
N GLN A 236 -13.11 25.25 26.79
CA GLN A 236 -14.14 26.27 26.57
C GLN A 236 -15.32 26.15 27.55
N SER A 237 -15.75 24.93 27.89
CA SER A 237 -16.79 24.74 28.89
C SER A 237 -16.34 25.19 30.27
N ASP A 238 -15.11 24.84 30.67
CA ASP A 238 -14.55 25.20 31.97
C ASP A 238 -14.44 26.73 32.13
N ALA A 239 -14.05 27.42 31.05
CA ALA A 239 -13.96 28.88 31.01
C ALA A 239 -15.33 29.59 30.98
N GLN A 240 -16.42 28.92 30.61
CA GLN A 240 -17.79 29.46 30.69
C GLN A 240 -18.44 29.23 32.05
N THR A 241 -17.97 28.23 32.80
CA THR A 241 -18.46 27.92 34.16
C THR A 241 -17.69 28.62 35.29
N ALA A 242 -16.55 29.26 34.98
CA ALA A 242 -15.74 30.06 35.90
C ALA A 242 -16.12 31.54 35.83
#